data_AF-A0A179UNM7-F1
#
_entry.id   AF-A0A179UNM7-F1
#
_cell.length_a   1.000
_cell.length_b   1.000
_cell.length_c   1.000
_cell.angle_alpha   90.00
_cell.angle_beta   90.00
_cell.angle_gamma   90.00
#
_symmetry.space_group_name_H-M   'P 1'
#
loop_
_entity.id
_entity.type
_entity.pdbx_description
1 polymer ?
#
loop_
_entity_poly.entity_id
_entity_poly.type
_entity_poly.pdbx_seq_one_letter_code
_entity_poly.pdbx_strand_id
1 'polypeptide(L)'
;MVRTRIVCVSDTHGYGPSDGAFKLPKGDVLIHAGDLSNQGTMSELCKTVEWIESADFEVKIVIAGNHDITLDSDFYNRHWRSFHNQRRESTDDCQSLFTKSSIIYLNHESAVIRLSRPEGPRSVLKIFGSPYTPHCGKWAFGYSSEEAADIWAQIPQDTDIVLTHTPPRSHCDENRHGSLGCEHLRRALWRVRPRLAICGHVHEGRGYDRVLWDVSPHGERFKELSSVRGELPPLGSKKQCLIDLTGKKQPCLRNYGPLGSSLTVEDESHVARGDRVISGRNETCIVNAAIMATNWPHQGGKKFNSPLVVDLDLPVER
;
A
#
# COMPACT_ATOMS: atom_id res chain seq x y z
N MET A 1 3.57 0.05 -22.19
CA MET A 1 2.83 0.10 -20.91
C MET A 1 1.37 0.33 -21.23
N VAL A 2 0.48 -0.06 -20.33
CA VAL A 2 -0.96 0.07 -20.48
C VAL A 2 -1.57 0.58 -19.17
N ARG A 3 -2.59 1.43 -19.30
CA ARG A 3 -3.33 1.95 -18.14
C ARG A 3 -4.06 0.81 -17.43
N THR A 4 -3.72 0.61 -16.17
CA THR A 4 -4.44 -0.25 -15.22
C THR A 4 -5.07 0.62 -14.15
N ARG A 5 -6.37 0.42 -13.88
CA ARG A 5 -7.10 1.12 -12.83
C ARG A 5 -7.09 0.32 -11.55
N ILE A 6 -6.47 0.88 -10.52
CA ILE A 6 -6.34 0.28 -9.20
C ILE A 6 -7.28 1.02 -8.24
N VAL A 7 -8.11 0.28 -7.51
CA VAL A 7 -8.94 0.82 -6.43
C VAL A 7 -8.28 0.48 -5.11
N CYS A 8 -7.91 1.50 -4.35
CA CYS A 8 -7.19 1.37 -3.09
C CYS A 8 -8.13 1.66 -1.92
N VAL A 9 -8.13 0.76 -0.94
CA VAL A 9 -8.80 0.90 0.35
C VAL A 9 -7.84 0.46 1.47
N SER A 10 -8.13 0.87 2.69
CA SER A 10 -7.44 0.44 3.91
C SER A 10 -8.32 0.79 5.11
N ASP A 11 -8.02 0.24 6.27
CA ASP A 11 -8.63 0.68 7.53
C ASP A 11 -10.16 0.63 7.43
N THR A 12 -10.68 -0.50 6.95
CA THR A 12 -12.11 -0.70 6.87
C THR A 12 -12.67 -1.15 8.21
N HIS A 13 -11.85 -1.72 9.10
CA HIS A 13 -12.24 -2.09 10.46
C HIS A 13 -13.51 -2.95 10.50
N GLY A 14 -13.65 -3.90 9.56
CA GLY A 14 -14.80 -4.79 9.42
C GLY A 14 -16.05 -4.17 8.74
N TYR A 15 -15.93 -2.96 8.18
CA TYR A 15 -16.98 -2.32 7.40
C TYR A 15 -16.80 -2.54 5.90
N GLY A 16 -17.86 -2.95 5.22
CA GLY A 16 -17.87 -3.13 3.77
C GLY A 16 -18.90 -2.27 3.05
N PRO A 17 -18.99 -2.40 1.72
CA PRO A 17 -20.02 -1.74 0.93
C PRO A 17 -21.46 -2.09 1.35
N SER A 18 -21.68 -3.31 1.85
CA SER A 18 -22.99 -3.77 2.34
C SER A 18 -23.46 -3.04 3.59
N ASP A 19 -22.55 -2.49 4.39
CA ASP A 19 -22.88 -1.65 5.55
C ASP A 19 -23.20 -0.20 5.15
N GLY A 20 -23.12 0.13 3.86
CA GLY A 20 -23.24 1.51 3.36
C GLY A 20 -22.03 2.38 3.70
N ALA A 21 -20.91 1.81 4.14
CA ALA A 21 -19.70 2.55 4.52
C ALA A 21 -19.08 3.27 3.31
N PHE A 22 -18.95 2.58 2.18
CA PHE A 22 -18.42 3.14 0.94
C PHE A 22 -18.96 2.40 -0.28
N LYS A 23 -18.73 2.97 -1.48
CA LYS A 23 -19.06 2.32 -2.76
C LYS A 23 -17.77 2.03 -3.51
N LEU A 24 -17.64 0.80 -4.01
CA LEU A 24 -16.52 0.42 -4.88
C LEU A 24 -16.76 0.97 -6.29
N PRO A 25 -15.89 1.85 -6.80
CA PRO A 25 -15.92 2.22 -8.20
C PRO A 25 -15.39 1.08 -9.09
N LYS A 26 -15.69 1.12 -10.39
CA LYS A 26 -15.10 0.18 -11.35
C LYS A 26 -13.57 0.32 -11.42
N GLY A 27 -12.88 -0.80 -11.46
CA GLY A 27 -11.44 -0.89 -11.69
C GLY A 27 -11.03 -2.29 -12.13
N ASP A 28 -9.74 -2.46 -12.39
CA ASP A 28 -9.16 -3.73 -12.82
C ASP A 28 -8.64 -4.53 -11.61
N VAL A 29 -8.03 -3.81 -10.65
CA VAL A 29 -7.43 -4.39 -9.43
C VAL A 29 -7.99 -3.69 -8.17
N LEU A 30 -8.36 -4.46 -7.16
CA LEU A 30 -8.67 -3.98 -5.81
C LEU A 30 -7.49 -4.27 -4.88
N ILE A 31 -7.05 -3.26 -4.12
CA ILE A 31 -5.98 -3.40 -3.12
C ILE A 31 -6.48 -2.92 -1.75
N HIS A 32 -6.32 -3.76 -0.71
CA HIS A 32 -6.59 -3.43 0.69
C HIS A 32 -5.30 -3.38 1.52
N ALA A 33 -4.97 -2.21 2.09
CA ALA A 33 -3.70 -1.99 2.80
C ALA A 33 -3.76 -2.24 4.32
N GLY A 34 -4.48 -3.30 4.74
CA GLY A 34 -4.54 -3.71 6.15
C GLY A 34 -5.68 -3.10 6.97
N ASP A 35 -5.78 -3.56 8.21
CA ASP A 35 -6.90 -3.31 9.13
C ASP A 35 -8.25 -3.71 8.50
N LEU A 36 -8.29 -4.99 8.11
CA LEU A 36 -9.44 -5.68 7.52
C LEU A 36 -10.57 -5.85 8.54
N SER A 37 -10.21 -5.98 9.81
CA SER A 37 -11.08 -6.18 10.97
C SER A 37 -10.78 -5.15 12.05
N ASN A 38 -11.66 -5.02 13.04
CA ASN A 38 -11.41 -4.14 14.18
C ASN A 38 -10.63 -4.86 15.29
N GLN A 39 -10.81 -6.18 15.46
CA GLN A 39 -10.13 -6.99 16.49
C GLN A 39 -9.73 -8.40 16.00
N GLY A 40 -9.73 -8.67 14.70
CA GLY A 40 -9.32 -9.97 14.17
C GLY A 40 -10.26 -11.13 14.52
N THR A 41 -11.51 -10.90 14.91
CA THR A 41 -12.43 -12.03 15.14
C THR A 41 -12.71 -12.78 13.84
N MET A 42 -13.00 -14.07 13.92
CA MET A 42 -13.33 -14.89 12.75
C MET A 42 -14.53 -14.29 11.99
N SER A 43 -15.55 -13.81 12.71
CA SER A 43 -16.73 -13.19 12.09
C SER A 43 -16.41 -11.91 11.33
N GLU A 44 -15.51 -11.07 11.85
CA GLU A 44 -15.10 -9.84 11.16
C GLU A 44 -14.30 -10.17 9.89
N LEU A 45 -13.37 -11.12 9.99
CA LEU A 45 -12.56 -11.53 8.85
C LEU A 45 -13.40 -12.21 7.76
N CYS A 46 -14.33 -13.12 8.11
CA CYS A 46 -15.26 -13.71 7.15
C CYS A 46 -16.04 -12.65 6.39
N LYS A 47 -16.64 -11.70 7.13
CA LYS A 47 -17.41 -10.60 6.52
C LYS A 47 -16.54 -9.78 5.55
N THR A 48 -15.29 -9.50 5.91
CA THR A 48 -14.38 -8.74 5.05
C THR A 48 -13.97 -9.53 3.79
N VAL A 49 -13.64 -10.81 3.95
CA VAL A 49 -13.33 -11.71 2.82
C VAL A 49 -14.52 -11.83 1.86
N GLU A 50 -15.74 -12.01 2.37
CA GLU A 50 -16.96 -12.14 1.56
C GLU A 50 -17.21 -10.94 0.64
N TRP A 51 -17.09 -9.70 1.15
CA TRP A 51 -17.32 -8.52 0.30
C TRP A 51 -16.17 -8.29 -0.69
N ILE A 52 -14.93 -8.61 -0.33
CA ILE A 52 -13.78 -8.49 -1.23
C ILE A 52 -13.88 -9.53 -2.36
N GLU A 53 -14.25 -10.77 -2.05
CA GLU A 53 -14.42 -11.82 -3.06
C GLU A 53 -15.53 -11.52 -4.05
N SER A 54 -16.66 -11.00 -3.56
CA SER A 54 -17.82 -10.66 -4.39
C SER A 54 -17.64 -9.40 -5.24
N ALA A 55 -16.57 -8.63 -5.02
CA ALA A 55 -16.29 -7.43 -5.81
C ALA A 55 -15.83 -7.79 -7.23
N ASP A 56 -16.43 -7.16 -8.25
CA ASP A 56 -16.07 -7.35 -9.67
C ASP A 56 -14.77 -6.63 -10.02
N PHE A 57 -13.67 -7.22 -9.57
CA PHE A 57 -12.31 -6.90 -9.97
C PHE A 57 -11.65 -8.18 -10.48
N GLU A 58 -10.75 -8.05 -11.45
CA GLU A 58 -10.03 -9.20 -11.97
C GLU A 58 -9.11 -9.80 -10.90
N VAL A 59 -8.46 -8.93 -10.13
CA VAL A 59 -7.56 -9.31 -9.04
C VAL A 59 -7.87 -8.51 -7.78
N LYS A 60 -7.83 -9.18 -6.62
CA LYS A 60 -7.96 -8.59 -5.29
C LYS A 60 -6.73 -8.95 -4.46
N ILE A 61 -6.01 -7.94 -3.97
CA ILE A 61 -4.77 -8.09 -3.20
C ILE A 61 -4.97 -7.47 -1.82
N VAL A 62 -4.61 -8.18 -0.77
CA VAL A 62 -4.77 -7.70 0.61
C VAL A 62 -3.51 -7.99 1.42
N ILE A 63 -3.23 -7.10 2.38
CA ILE A 63 -2.33 -7.35 3.49
C ILE A 63 -3.12 -7.23 4.79
N ALA A 64 -2.60 -7.75 5.89
CA ALA A 64 -3.12 -7.49 7.23
C ALA A 64 -2.68 -6.11 7.73
N GLY A 65 -3.29 -5.63 8.82
CA GLY A 65 -2.83 -4.51 9.62
C GLY A 65 -2.72 -4.87 11.10
N ASN A 66 -2.44 -3.89 11.94
CA ASN A 66 -2.18 -4.13 13.36
C ASN A 66 -3.44 -4.57 14.14
N HIS A 67 -4.64 -4.32 13.60
CA HIS A 67 -5.92 -4.77 14.16
C HIS A 67 -6.29 -6.22 13.79
N ASP A 68 -5.65 -6.80 12.78
CA ASP A 68 -5.93 -8.15 12.29
C ASP A 68 -5.20 -9.20 13.14
N ILE A 69 -5.40 -9.13 14.45
CA ILE A 69 -4.52 -9.76 15.45
C ILE A 69 -4.44 -11.28 15.37
N THR A 70 -5.45 -11.96 14.81
CA THR A 70 -5.48 -13.41 14.60
C THR A 70 -4.73 -13.87 13.36
N LEU A 71 -4.30 -12.93 12.50
CA LEU A 71 -3.44 -13.22 11.35
C LEU A 71 -1.95 -13.21 11.73
N ASP A 72 -1.60 -12.70 12.91
CA ASP A 72 -0.28 -12.81 13.55
C ASP A 72 -0.35 -13.88 14.66
N SER A 73 -0.04 -15.13 14.30
CA SER A 73 -0.14 -16.26 15.23
C SER A 73 0.73 -16.08 16.48
N ASP A 74 1.93 -15.52 16.33
CA ASP A 74 2.87 -15.34 17.44
C ASP A 74 2.39 -14.26 18.41
N PHE A 75 1.88 -13.14 17.89
CA PHE A 75 1.24 -12.11 18.72
C PHE A 75 -0.01 -12.67 19.40
N TYR A 76 -0.92 -13.29 18.65
CA TYR A 76 -2.19 -13.76 19.20
C TYR A 76 -1.98 -14.80 20.30
N ASN A 77 -1.07 -15.77 20.09
CA ASN A 77 -0.76 -16.79 21.10
C ASN A 77 -0.31 -16.19 22.43
N ARG A 78 0.43 -15.09 22.40
CA ARG A 78 0.92 -14.38 23.59
C ARG A 78 -0.11 -13.43 24.20
N HIS A 79 -0.98 -12.83 23.40
CA HIS A 79 -1.76 -11.67 23.82
C HIS A 79 -3.28 -11.82 23.73
N TRP A 80 -3.82 -12.92 23.20
CA TRP A 80 -5.25 -13.09 22.89
C TRP A 80 -6.19 -12.72 24.04
N ARG A 81 -5.84 -13.03 25.30
CA ARG A 81 -6.68 -12.71 26.48
C ARG A 81 -6.94 -11.23 26.68
N SER A 82 -6.07 -10.36 26.13
CA SER A 82 -6.24 -8.90 26.19
C SER A 82 -7.33 -8.41 25.24
N PHE A 83 -7.71 -9.21 24.24
CA PHE A 83 -8.64 -8.85 23.17
C PHE A 83 -9.90 -9.72 23.20
N HIS A 84 -9.73 -11.05 23.21
CA HIS A 84 -10.82 -12.02 23.17
C HIS A 84 -10.92 -12.79 24.48
N ASN A 85 -11.45 -12.16 25.52
CA ASN A 85 -11.53 -12.76 26.87
C ASN A 85 -12.58 -13.89 27.00
N GLN A 86 -13.58 -13.94 26.11
CA GLN A 86 -14.66 -14.94 26.15
C GLN A 86 -14.33 -16.19 25.33
N ARG A 87 -13.73 -16.04 24.16
CA ARG A 87 -13.47 -17.13 23.21
C ARG A 87 -12.18 -16.88 22.46
N ARG A 88 -11.24 -17.81 22.54
CA ARG A 88 -10.05 -17.81 21.69
C ARG A 88 -10.43 -18.21 20.27
N GLU A 89 -9.92 -17.47 19.29
CA GLU A 89 -10.04 -17.80 17.87
C GLU A 89 -8.92 -18.75 17.43
N SER A 90 -9.17 -19.50 16.37
CA SER A 90 -8.16 -20.34 15.71
C SER A 90 -7.43 -19.51 14.66
N THR A 91 -6.14 -19.24 14.88
CA THR A 91 -5.30 -18.47 13.93
C THR A 91 -5.21 -19.18 12.58
N ASP A 92 -5.12 -20.51 12.60
CA ASP A 92 -5.04 -21.34 11.39
C ASP A 92 -6.33 -21.23 10.58
N ASP A 93 -7.49 -21.28 11.24
CA ASP A 93 -8.76 -21.11 10.53
C ASP A 93 -8.90 -19.70 9.96
N CYS A 94 -8.54 -18.66 10.74
CA CYS A 94 -8.57 -17.26 10.30
C CYS A 94 -7.68 -17.03 9.07
N GLN A 95 -6.44 -17.53 9.10
CA GLN A 95 -5.53 -17.46 7.96
C GLN A 95 -6.05 -18.29 6.77
N SER A 96 -6.69 -19.43 7.02
CA SER A 96 -7.23 -20.30 5.97
C SER A 96 -8.34 -19.65 5.13
N LEU A 97 -9.01 -18.62 5.65
CA LEU A 97 -10.00 -17.84 4.88
C LEU A 97 -9.37 -17.28 3.61
N PHE A 98 -8.15 -16.73 3.71
CA PHE A 98 -7.46 -16.13 2.58
C PHE A 98 -6.96 -17.20 1.61
N THR A 99 -6.41 -18.31 2.10
CA THR A 99 -5.92 -19.40 1.23
C THR A 99 -7.03 -20.14 0.49
N LYS A 100 -8.27 -20.12 1.04
CA LYS A 100 -9.45 -20.73 0.42
C LYS A 100 -10.23 -19.75 -0.49
N SER A 101 -9.84 -18.49 -0.49
CA SER A 101 -10.45 -17.44 -1.30
C SER A 101 -9.70 -17.22 -2.62
N SER A 102 -10.33 -16.47 -3.52
CA SER A 102 -9.69 -15.90 -4.72
C SER A 102 -8.80 -14.68 -4.44
N ILE A 103 -8.64 -14.27 -3.17
CA ILE A 103 -7.87 -13.10 -2.76
C ILE A 103 -6.39 -13.46 -2.64
N ILE A 104 -5.53 -12.61 -3.18
CA ILE A 104 -4.09 -12.72 -2.97
C ILE A 104 -3.76 -12.02 -1.66
N TYR A 105 -3.50 -12.81 -0.62
CA TYR A 105 -2.99 -12.32 0.66
C TYR A 105 -1.46 -12.30 0.62
N LEU A 106 -0.86 -11.16 0.94
CA LEU A 106 0.60 -11.00 1.04
C LEU A 106 0.97 -10.76 2.51
N ASN A 107 1.87 -11.58 3.04
CA ASN A 107 2.37 -11.43 4.41
C ASN A 107 3.89 -11.27 4.42
N HIS A 108 4.34 -10.03 4.18
CA HIS A 108 5.76 -9.69 4.04
C HIS A 108 6.45 -10.45 2.90
N GLU A 109 5.84 -10.40 1.71
CA GLU A 109 6.28 -11.18 0.55
C GLU A 109 6.04 -10.46 -0.78
N SER A 110 6.61 -11.01 -1.85
CA SER A 110 6.47 -10.48 -3.22
C SER A 110 5.63 -11.39 -4.10
N ALA A 111 4.88 -10.78 -5.03
CA ALA A 111 4.16 -11.51 -6.06
C ALA A 111 4.27 -10.82 -7.42
N VAL A 112 4.19 -11.62 -8.48
CA VAL A 112 4.05 -11.15 -9.87
C VAL A 112 2.64 -11.47 -10.33
N ILE A 113 1.82 -10.43 -10.50
CA ILE A 113 0.41 -10.57 -10.86
C ILE A 113 0.25 -10.25 -12.33
N ARG A 114 -0.44 -11.15 -13.05
CA ARG A 114 -0.77 -11.01 -14.46
C ARG A 114 -2.27 -10.84 -14.60
N LEU A 115 -2.68 -9.76 -15.26
CA LEU A 115 -4.05 -9.59 -15.72
C LEU A 115 -4.17 -10.29 -17.08
N SER A 116 -5.19 -11.10 -17.24
CA SER A 116 -5.50 -11.91 -18.42
C SER A 116 -6.93 -11.74 -18.94
N ARG A 117 -7.80 -10.95 -18.29
CA ARG A 117 -9.17 -10.69 -18.76
C ARG A 117 -9.09 -10.16 -20.21
N PRO A 118 -9.78 -10.78 -21.20
CA PRO A 118 -9.58 -10.48 -22.62
C PRO A 118 -9.82 -9.00 -22.98
N GLU A 119 -10.83 -8.38 -22.38
CA GLU A 119 -11.18 -6.97 -22.54
C GLU A 119 -10.47 -6.06 -21.52
N GLY A 120 -9.63 -6.63 -20.66
CA GLY A 120 -8.87 -5.94 -19.62
C GLY A 120 -7.53 -5.38 -20.13
N PRO A 121 -6.78 -4.70 -19.25
CA PRO A 121 -5.50 -4.08 -19.63
C PRO A 121 -4.42 -5.10 -20.01
N ARG A 122 -4.53 -6.35 -19.54
CA ARG A 122 -3.52 -7.41 -19.73
C ARG A 122 -2.11 -6.99 -19.28
N SER A 123 -2.05 -6.22 -18.20
CA SER A 123 -0.81 -5.76 -17.59
C SER A 123 -0.20 -6.78 -16.65
N VAL A 124 1.08 -6.60 -16.35
CA VAL A 124 1.82 -7.35 -15.34
C VAL A 124 2.32 -6.35 -14.29
N LEU A 125 2.12 -6.66 -13.01
CA LEU A 125 2.67 -5.88 -11.90
C LEU A 125 3.51 -6.75 -10.96
N LYS A 126 4.63 -6.20 -10.50
CA LYS A 126 5.42 -6.75 -9.40
C LYS A 126 5.06 -6.01 -8.12
N ILE A 127 4.55 -6.71 -7.12
CA ILE A 127 4.10 -6.12 -5.86
C ILE A 127 4.84 -6.74 -4.68
N PHE A 128 5.21 -5.92 -3.70
CA PHE A 128 5.66 -6.35 -2.38
C PHE A 128 4.61 -5.92 -1.36
N GLY A 129 4.14 -6.85 -0.51
CA GLY A 129 3.11 -6.60 0.50
C GLY A 129 3.61 -6.89 1.91
N SER A 130 3.41 -5.98 2.88
CA SER A 130 3.83 -6.17 4.27
C SER A 130 2.86 -5.56 5.29
N PRO A 131 2.40 -6.34 6.30
CA PRO A 131 1.49 -5.85 7.34
C PRO A 131 2.19 -5.07 8.45
N TYR A 132 3.52 -5.08 8.46
CA TYR A 132 4.32 -4.63 9.59
C TYR A 132 4.14 -3.14 9.94
N THR A 133 4.07 -2.88 11.25
CA THR A 133 3.98 -1.54 11.86
C THR A 133 5.03 -1.25 12.92
N PRO A 134 5.60 -0.02 12.99
CA PRO A 134 6.42 0.38 14.12
C PRO A 134 5.65 0.14 15.41
N HIS A 135 6.31 -0.46 16.41
CA HIS A 135 5.65 -0.93 17.62
C HIS A 135 4.82 0.19 18.28
N CYS A 136 3.50 0.02 18.29
CA CYS A 136 2.54 0.96 18.87
C CYS A 136 1.75 0.27 19.99
N GLY A 137 2.39 -0.04 21.12
CA GLY A 137 1.74 -0.74 22.23
C GLY A 137 1.36 -2.18 21.88
N LYS A 138 0.29 -2.70 22.47
CA LYS A 138 -0.12 -4.10 22.27
C LYS A 138 -0.97 -4.21 21.02
N TRP A 139 -0.35 -4.39 19.85
CA TRP A 139 -1.02 -4.75 18.59
C TRP A 139 -0.15 -5.68 17.75
N ALA A 140 -0.78 -6.40 16.81
CA ALA A 140 -0.11 -7.37 15.96
C ALA A 140 0.84 -6.71 14.95
N PHE A 141 1.73 -7.52 14.37
CA PHE A 141 2.67 -7.11 13.34
C PHE A 141 3.58 -5.94 13.75
N GLY A 142 3.83 -5.78 15.05
CA GLY A 142 4.73 -4.76 15.59
C GLY A 142 6.20 -5.12 15.39
N TYR A 143 7.02 -4.16 14.96
CA TYR A 143 8.48 -4.27 14.93
C TYR A 143 9.17 -3.09 15.64
N SER A 144 10.37 -3.33 16.15
CA SER A 144 11.20 -2.34 16.82
C SER A 144 11.94 -1.42 15.83
N SER A 145 12.40 -0.26 16.30
CA SER A 145 13.21 0.65 15.47
C SER A 145 14.46 -0.01 14.89
N GLU A 146 15.04 -0.96 15.62
CA GLU A 146 16.24 -1.70 15.29
C GLU A 146 16.02 -2.68 14.13
N GLU A 147 14.85 -3.32 14.08
CA GLU A 147 14.47 -4.27 13.02
C GLU A 147 14.05 -3.56 11.72
N ALA A 148 13.67 -2.29 11.80
CA ALA A 148 13.08 -1.55 10.69
C ALA A 148 13.96 -1.54 9.43
N ALA A 149 15.27 -1.39 9.58
CA ALA A 149 16.20 -1.38 8.45
C ALA A 149 16.20 -2.71 7.69
N ASP A 150 16.27 -3.82 8.42
CA ASP A 150 16.37 -5.17 7.86
C ASP A 150 15.03 -5.62 7.24
N ILE A 151 13.91 -5.28 7.88
CA ILE A 151 12.57 -5.53 7.33
C ILE A 151 12.42 -4.85 5.97
N TRP A 152 12.73 -3.55 5.88
CA TRP A 152 12.52 -2.79 4.65
C TRP A 152 13.64 -2.98 3.61
N ALA A 153 14.77 -3.61 3.98
CA ALA A 153 15.78 -4.05 3.03
C ALA A 153 15.29 -5.18 2.11
N GLN A 154 14.30 -5.97 2.55
CA GLN A 154 13.77 -7.12 1.80
C GLN A 154 12.90 -6.74 0.60
N ILE A 155 12.48 -5.47 0.47
CA ILE A 155 11.71 -5.02 -0.70
C ILE A 155 12.59 -5.11 -1.96
N PRO A 156 12.20 -5.93 -2.97
CA PRO A 156 12.97 -6.09 -4.20
C PRO A 156 13.14 -4.79 -4.99
N GLN A 157 14.29 -4.64 -5.64
CA GLN A 157 14.65 -3.44 -6.39
C GLN A 157 13.72 -3.16 -7.59
N ASP A 158 13.11 -4.21 -8.16
CA ASP A 158 12.27 -4.13 -9.35
C ASP A 158 10.77 -4.07 -9.03
N THR A 159 10.37 -4.01 -7.76
CA THR A 159 8.96 -3.89 -7.34
C THR A 159 8.28 -2.66 -7.94
N ASP A 160 7.19 -2.83 -8.69
CA ASP A 160 6.39 -1.74 -9.25
C ASP A 160 5.48 -1.08 -8.21
N ILE A 161 4.94 -1.88 -7.29
CA ILE A 161 4.00 -1.44 -6.25
C ILE A 161 4.47 -1.92 -4.87
N VAL A 162 4.63 -0.99 -3.93
CA VAL A 162 4.85 -1.34 -2.52
C VAL A 162 3.54 -1.17 -1.77
N LEU A 163 3.09 -2.21 -1.07
CA LEU A 163 1.87 -2.23 -0.27
C LEU A 163 2.26 -2.49 1.18
N THR A 164 2.11 -1.48 2.03
CA THR A 164 2.45 -1.57 3.47
C THR A 164 1.30 -1.09 4.30
N HIS A 165 1.06 -1.63 5.50
CA HIS A 165 0.05 -1.02 6.36
C HIS A 165 0.55 0.35 6.87
N THR A 166 1.81 0.40 7.30
CA THR A 166 2.51 1.62 7.72
C THR A 166 2.76 2.60 6.57
N PRO A 167 2.51 3.90 6.75
CA PRO A 167 2.95 4.92 5.81
C PRO A 167 4.46 5.22 5.96
N PRO A 168 5.16 5.60 4.87
CA PRO A 168 6.52 6.13 4.98
C PRO A 168 6.51 7.50 5.71
N ARG A 169 7.56 7.78 6.49
CA ARG A 169 7.66 9.02 7.26
C ARG A 169 7.51 10.26 6.37
N SER A 170 6.79 11.27 6.87
CA SER A 170 6.54 12.56 6.21
C SER A 170 5.63 12.51 4.97
N HIS A 171 5.01 11.37 4.66
CA HIS A 171 4.11 11.23 3.53
C HIS A 171 2.84 10.52 3.94
N CYS A 172 1.73 11.25 3.94
CA CYS A 172 0.42 10.72 4.29
C CYS A 172 0.39 10.03 5.68
N ASP A 173 1.20 10.50 6.64
CA ASP A 173 1.48 9.80 7.90
C ASP A 173 1.25 10.64 9.15
N GLU A 174 0.74 11.85 9.00
CA GLU A 174 0.51 12.76 10.11
C GLU A 174 -0.88 12.59 10.72
N ASN A 175 -0.93 12.68 12.04
CA ASN A 175 -2.13 12.94 12.80
C ASN A 175 -1.94 14.19 13.68
N ARG A 176 -2.89 14.48 14.57
CA ARG A 176 -2.83 15.63 15.50
C ARG A 176 -1.62 15.63 16.46
N HIS A 177 -0.90 14.52 16.59
CA HIS A 177 0.26 14.34 17.45
C HIS A 177 1.59 14.28 16.68
N GLY A 178 1.54 14.37 15.35
CA GLY A 178 2.71 14.36 14.48
C GLY A 178 2.76 13.16 13.55
N SER A 179 3.94 12.96 12.97
CA SER A 179 4.24 11.91 12.00
C SER A 179 4.38 10.54 12.70
N LEU A 180 3.63 9.55 12.19
CA LEU A 180 3.66 8.15 12.64
C LEU A 180 4.36 7.22 11.64
N GLY A 181 4.81 7.75 10.50
CA GLY A 181 5.39 6.95 9.44
C GLY A 181 6.83 6.51 9.73
N CYS A 182 7.26 5.48 9.00
CA CYS A 182 8.58 4.87 9.18
C CYS A 182 9.64 5.50 8.26
N GLU A 183 10.74 5.99 8.86
CA GLU A 183 11.87 6.59 8.12
C GLU A 183 12.64 5.53 7.30
N HIS A 184 12.80 4.32 7.82
CA HIS A 184 13.46 3.24 7.08
C HIS A 184 12.63 2.80 5.86
N LEU A 185 11.29 2.82 5.97
CA LEU A 185 10.41 2.58 4.82
C LEU A 185 10.54 3.70 3.79
N ARG A 186 10.56 4.97 4.21
CA ARG A 186 10.80 6.12 3.32
C ARG A 186 12.10 5.97 2.52
N ARG A 187 13.19 5.56 3.18
CA ARG A 187 14.49 5.28 2.53
C ARG A 187 14.44 4.07 1.60
N ALA A 188 13.68 3.03 1.95
CA ALA A 188 13.47 1.89 1.07
C ALA A 188 12.69 2.29 -0.20
N LEU A 189 11.73 3.20 -0.10
CA LEU A 189 11.04 3.76 -1.28
C LEU A 189 11.98 4.58 -2.17
N TRP A 190 12.92 5.33 -1.60
CA TRP A 190 13.99 5.99 -2.39
C TRP A 190 14.94 5.01 -3.07
N ARG A 191 15.25 3.86 -2.43
CA ARG A 191 16.07 2.80 -3.02
C ARG A 191 15.33 2.12 -4.19
N VAL A 192 14.12 1.62 -3.91
CA VAL A 192 13.32 0.79 -4.83
C VAL A 192 12.67 1.61 -5.94
N ARG A 193 12.21 2.82 -5.58
CA ARG A 193 11.47 3.76 -6.45
C ARG A 193 10.28 3.06 -7.13
N PRO A 194 9.34 2.50 -6.35
CA PRO A 194 8.13 1.93 -6.91
C PRO A 194 7.32 3.03 -7.62
N ARG A 195 6.52 2.66 -8.61
CA ARG A 195 5.61 3.62 -9.26
C ARG A 195 4.54 4.09 -8.29
N LEU A 196 4.08 3.18 -7.43
CA LEU A 196 3.02 3.39 -6.47
C LEU A 196 3.38 2.76 -5.12
N ALA A 197 3.24 3.51 -4.03
CA ALA A 197 3.28 3.00 -2.67
C ALA A 197 1.90 3.22 -2.04
N ILE A 198 1.30 2.17 -1.49
CA ILE A 198 -0.05 2.20 -0.93
C ILE A 198 0.04 1.83 0.56
N CYS A 199 -0.61 2.63 1.39
CA CYS A 199 -0.66 2.45 2.83
C CYS A 199 -1.99 2.83 3.45
N GLY A 200 -2.07 2.69 4.78
CA GLY A 200 -3.21 3.05 5.62
C GLY A 200 -2.74 3.48 7.00
N HIS A 201 -3.32 2.87 8.04
CA HIS A 201 -2.97 2.99 9.46
C HIS A 201 -3.28 4.36 10.08
N VAL A 202 -2.87 5.44 9.42
CA VAL A 202 -3.06 6.82 9.89
C VAL A 202 -4.27 7.42 9.19
N HIS A 203 -5.43 7.40 9.83
CA HIS A 203 -6.71 7.79 9.19
C HIS A 203 -6.71 9.26 8.73
N GLU A 204 -6.13 10.15 9.53
CA GLU A 204 -5.95 11.57 9.19
C GLU A 204 -4.97 11.79 8.04
N GLY A 205 -4.05 10.85 7.83
CA GLY A 205 -3.03 10.91 6.79
C GLY A 205 -3.58 10.69 5.38
N ARG A 206 -4.85 10.27 5.26
CA ARG A 206 -5.53 10.00 3.99
C ARG A 206 -5.21 11.05 2.93
N GLY A 207 -4.77 10.57 1.77
CA GLY A 207 -4.43 11.42 0.64
C GLY A 207 -3.38 10.77 -0.23
N TYR A 208 -2.69 11.59 -1.02
CA TYR A 208 -1.56 11.13 -1.81
C TYR A 208 -0.50 12.22 -1.96
N ASP A 209 0.75 11.79 -2.05
CA ASP A 209 1.91 12.62 -2.33
C ASP A 209 2.61 12.09 -3.58
N ARG A 210 3.16 12.99 -4.39
CA ARG A 210 4.08 12.65 -5.47
C ARG A 210 5.49 13.05 -5.05
N VAL A 211 6.37 12.07 -4.92
CA VAL A 211 7.74 12.27 -4.44
C VAL A 211 8.72 12.04 -5.57
N LEU A 212 9.54 13.06 -5.83
CA LEU A 212 10.64 13.01 -6.78
C LEU A 212 11.94 12.73 -6.02
N TRP A 213 12.59 11.64 -6.37
CA TRP A 213 13.81 11.15 -5.72
C TRP A 213 15.06 11.75 -6.35
N ASP A 214 16.08 12.07 -5.54
CA ASP A 214 17.41 12.38 -6.05
C ASP A 214 18.08 11.08 -6.50
N VAL A 215 18.34 10.98 -7.79
CA VAL A 215 18.93 9.81 -8.45
C VAL A 215 20.31 10.14 -9.05
N SER A 216 20.90 11.26 -8.62
CA SER A 216 22.20 11.70 -9.10
C SER A 216 23.29 10.71 -8.66
N PRO A 217 24.21 10.31 -9.56
CA PRO A 217 25.28 9.34 -9.24
C PRO A 217 26.33 9.88 -8.24
N HIS A 218 26.19 11.09 -7.71
CA HIS A 218 27.17 11.75 -6.85
C HIS A 218 26.52 12.17 -5.52
N GLY A 219 26.50 11.22 -4.58
CA GLY A 219 26.15 11.41 -3.18
C GLY A 219 25.35 10.24 -2.64
N GLU A 220 25.97 9.37 -1.83
CA GLU A 220 25.33 8.21 -1.17
C GLU A 220 24.29 8.59 -0.09
N ARG A 221 23.78 9.82 -0.10
CA ARG A 221 22.86 10.31 0.91
C ARG A 221 21.46 10.35 0.34
N PHE A 222 20.56 9.60 0.97
CA PHE A 222 19.11 9.68 0.78
C PHE A 222 18.68 11.14 0.64
N LYS A 223 17.94 11.44 -0.44
CA LYS A 223 17.43 12.79 -0.67
C LYS A 223 16.19 12.79 -1.56
N GLU A 224 15.22 13.58 -1.14
CA GLU A 224 14.05 13.96 -1.93
C GLU A 224 14.33 15.29 -2.62
N LEU A 225 14.10 15.35 -3.93
CA LEU A 225 14.17 16.60 -4.70
C LEU A 225 12.92 17.45 -4.47
N SER A 226 11.75 16.81 -4.38
CA SER A 226 10.48 17.47 -4.09
C SER A 226 9.41 16.47 -3.66
N SER A 227 8.47 16.92 -2.83
CA SER A 227 7.21 16.23 -2.55
C SER A 227 6.04 17.18 -2.82
N VAL A 228 5.03 16.72 -3.55
CA VAL A 228 3.83 17.50 -3.85
C VAL A 228 2.61 16.77 -3.32
N ARG A 229 1.93 17.36 -2.32
CA ARG A 229 0.63 16.89 -1.83
C ARG A 229 -0.39 17.04 -2.93
N GLY A 230 -1.07 15.95 -3.26
CA GLY A 230 -2.12 15.92 -4.24
C GLY A 230 -3.47 16.40 -3.69
N GLU A 231 -4.28 16.99 -4.55
CA GLU A 231 -5.64 17.39 -4.19
C GLU A 231 -6.65 16.28 -4.46
N LEU A 232 -7.53 16.05 -3.49
CA LEU A 232 -8.68 15.14 -3.61
C LEU A 232 -9.98 15.95 -3.53
N PRO A 233 -11.09 15.44 -4.09
CA PRO A 233 -12.40 16.01 -3.86
C PRO A 233 -12.67 16.20 -2.36
N PRO A 234 -13.34 17.30 -1.95
CA PRO A 234 -13.65 17.55 -0.55
C PRO A 234 -14.58 16.47 0.02
N LEU A 235 -14.54 16.29 1.34
CA LEU A 235 -15.42 15.35 2.04
C LEU A 235 -16.89 15.61 1.71
N GLY A 236 -17.64 14.54 1.43
CA GLY A 236 -19.05 14.61 1.01
C GLY A 236 -19.26 14.88 -0.48
N SER A 237 -18.20 15.16 -1.25
CA SER A 237 -18.28 15.22 -2.71
C SER A 237 -18.69 13.88 -3.30
N LYS A 238 -19.57 13.92 -4.32
CA LYS A 238 -19.93 12.75 -5.14
C LYS A 238 -18.88 12.44 -6.21
N LYS A 239 -17.85 13.29 -6.38
CA LYS A 239 -16.79 13.08 -7.36
C LYS A 239 -15.88 11.94 -6.89
N GLN A 240 -15.49 11.10 -7.85
CA GLN A 240 -14.51 10.05 -7.61
C GLN A 240 -13.16 10.66 -7.22
N CYS A 241 -12.52 10.08 -6.19
CA CYS A 241 -11.17 10.44 -5.77
C CYS A 241 -10.13 9.79 -6.71
N LEU A 242 -10.04 10.31 -7.93
CA LEU A 242 -9.15 9.82 -8.98
C LEU A 242 -7.77 10.48 -8.92
N ILE A 243 -6.73 9.67 -8.86
CA ILE A 243 -5.31 10.01 -9.01
C ILE A 243 -4.87 9.46 -10.36
N ASP A 244 -4.64 10.34 -11.33
CA ASP A 244 -4.28 9.93 -12.69
C ASP A 244 -2.78 10.08 -12.92
N LEU A 245 -2.06 8.96 -12.98
CA LEU A 245 -0.62 8.93 -13.17
C LEU A 245 -0.22 8.67 -14.64
N THR A 246 -1.18 8.69 -15.57
CA THR A 246 -0.99 8.36 -16.99
C THR A 246 -0.78 9.56 -17.91
N GLY A 247 -0.89 10.80 -17.39
CA GLY A 247 -0.73 11.99 -18.22
C GLY A 247 -2.02 12.57 -18.81
N LYS A 248 -3.19 11.93 -18.60
CA LYS A 248 -4.45 12.39 -19.23
C LYS A 248 -5.08 13.59 -18.51
N LYS A 249 -5.07 13.59 -17.18
CA LYS A 249 -5.62 14.66 -16.32
C LYS A 249 -4.59 15.33 -15.42
N GLN A 250 -3.54 14.60 -15.05
CA GLN A 250 -2.41 15.12 -14.29
C GLN A 250 -1.11 14.70 -15.00
N PRO A 251 0.03 15.34 -14.72
CA PRO A 251 1.31 14.94 -15.32
C PRO A 251 1.60 13.45 -15.08
N CYS A 252 2.12 12.75 -16.09
CA CYS A 252 2.54 11.36 -15.89
C CYS A 252 3.70 11.26 -14.88
N LEU A 253 3.92 10.07 -14.33
CA LEU A 253 5.09 9.83 -13.48
C LEU A 253 6.38 9.99 -14.28
N ARG A 254 7.38 10.66 -13.68
CA ARG A 254 8.73 10.85 -14.22
C ARG A 254 9.57 9.58 -14.10
N ASN A 255 9.10 8.51 -14.74
CA ASN A 255 9.67 7.17 -14.73
C ASN A 255 10.12 6.76 -16.15
N TYR A 256 10.86 7.65 -16.80
CA TYR A 256 11.34 7.46 -18.18
C TYR A 256 12.64 6.64 -18.21
N GLY A 257 12.70 5.65 -19.11
CA GLY A 257 13.89 4.83 -19.36
C GLY A 257 13.82 3.42 -18.77
N PRO A 258 14.62 2.47 -19.29
CA PRO A 258 14.74 1.13 -18.72
C PRO A 258 15.28 1.21 -17.28
N LEU A 259 14.82 0.30 -16.41
CA LEU A 259 15.49 0.06 -15.12
C LEU A 259 16.95 -0.29 -15.45
N GLY A 260 17.90 0.56 -15.03
CA GLY A 260 19.31 0.25 -15.20
C GLY A 260 19.58 -1.14 -14.62
N SER A 261 20.28 -1.99 -15.38
CA SER A 261 20.82 -3.23 -14.84
C SER A 261 21.67 -2.88 -13.61
N SER A 262 21.60 -3.75 -12.60
CA SER A 262 22.45 -3.72 -11.40
C SER A 262 23.83 -3.15 -11.73
N LEU A 263 24.29 -2.17 -10.95
CA LEU A 263 25.66 -1.67 -11.04
C LEU A 263 26.60 -2.82 -10.71
N THR A 264 26.96 -3.64 -11.70
CA THR A 264 28.18 -4.43 -11.66
C THR A 264 29.30 -3.41 -11.85
N VAL A 265 30.01 -3.18 -10.75
CA VAL A 265 31.27 -2.44 -10.73
C VAL A 265 32.24 -3.22 -11.59
N GLU A 266 32.39 -2.84 -12.85
CA GLU A 266 33.52 -3.17 -13.72
C GLU A 266 33.28 -2.48 -15.07
N ASP A 267 33.81 -1.27 -15.23
CA ASP A 267 34.76 -0.92 -16.30
C ASP A 267 34.91 0.62 -16.36
N GLU A 268 35.97 1.13 -15.72
CA GLU A 268 36.38 2.53 -15.86
C GLU A 268 37.15 2.70 -17.17
N SER A 269 36.44 2.99 -18.26
CA SER A 269 36.97 3.88 -19.29
C SER A 269 35.85 4.35 -20.22
N HIS A 270 35.57 5.66 -20.17
CA HIS A 270 35.29 6.54 -21.32
C HIS A 270 34.59 7.82 -20.83
N VAL A 271 35.40 8.88 -20.79
CA VAL A 271 34.95 10.27 -20.65
C VAL A 271 34.22 10.66 -21.94
N ALA A 272 32.92 10.92 -21.82
CA ALA A 272 32.15 11.68 -22.81
C ALA A 272 31.25 12.66 -22.07
N ARG A 273 31.51 13.96 -22.28
CA ARG A 273 30.62 15.06 -21.92
C ARG A 273 29.37 15.01 -22.81
N GLY A 274 28.21 14.86 -22.19
CA GLY A 274 26.89 14.92 -22.83
C GLY A 274 25.83 14.51 -21.82
N ASP A 275 24.66 15.16 -21.83
CA ASP A 275 23.52 14.90 -20.95
C ASP A 275 23.26 13.39 -20.81
N ARG A 276 23.75 12.79 -19.71
CA ARG A 276 23.43 11.41 -19.37
C ARG A 276 22.01 11.41 -18.83
N VAL A 277 21.06 11.05 -19.68
CA VAL A 277 19.66 10.76 -19.32
C VAL A 277 19.68 9.83 -18.12
N ILE A 278 19.15 10.28 -16.99
CA ILE A 278 19.05 9.45 -15.79
C ILE A 278 18.01 8.37 -16.08
N SER A 279 18.47 7.17 -16.42
CA SER A 279 17.63 6.03 -16.78
C SER A 279 17.04 5.39 -15.52
N GLY A 280 15.72 5.38 -15.38
CA GLY A 280 15.05 4.65 -14.30
C GLY A 280 13.78 5.31 -13.75
N ARG A 281 13.23 4.68 -12.72
CA ARG A 281 12.10 5.22 -11.97
C ARG A 281 12.61 6.26 -10.99
N ASN A 282 12.15 7.50 -11.11
CA ASN A 282 12.60 8.63 -10.28
C ASN A 282 11.46 9.24 -9.47
N GLU A 283 10.21 8.82 -9.71
CA GLU A 283 9.05 9.35 -9.02
C GLU A 283 8.14 8.24 -8.51
N THR A 284 7.73 8.38 -7.24
CA THR A 284 6.77 7.49 -6.57
C THR A 284 5.54 8.29 -6.17
N CYS A 285 4.35 7.76 -6.50
CA CYS A 285 3.12 8.23 -5.88
C CYS A 285 2.89 7.43 -4.59
N ILE A 286 2.80 8.12 -3.45
CA ILE A 286 2.48 7.52 -2.15
C ILE A 286 1.01 7.80 -1.86
N VAL A 287 0.26 6.79 -1.48
CA VAL A 287 -1.19 6.87 -1.27
C VAL A 287 -1.53 6.30 0.11
N ASN A 288 -2.19 7.08 0.96
CA ASN A 288 -2.86 6.56 2.15
C ASN A 288 -4.35 6.39 1.84
N ALA A 289 -4.79 5.13 1.81
CA ALA A 289 -6.09 4.69 1.36
C ALA A 289 -7.10 4.48 2.50
N ALA A 290 -6.85 5.03 3.70
CA ALA A 290 -7.73 4.87 4.85
C ALA A 290 -9.19 5.24 4.51
N ILE A 291 -10.09 4.28 4.75
CA ILE A 291 -11.53 4.43 4.57
C ILE A 291 -12.15 5.00 5.82
N MET A 292 -11.79 4.53 7.01
CA MET A 292 -12.23 5.16 8.25
C MET A 292 -11.77 6.63 8.29
N ALA A 293 -12.70 7.55 8.52
CA ALA A 293 -12.46 9.00 8.51
C ALA A 293 -12.48 9.62 9.92
N THR A 294 -12.95 8.87 10.92
CA THR A 294 -12.96 9.29 12.32
C THR A 294 -12.28 8.23 13.17
N ASN A 295 -11.53 8.66 14.17
CA ASN A 295 -10.85 7.75 15.11
C ASN A 295 -11.73 7.45 16.33
N TRP A 296 -11.50 6.31 16.97
CA TRP A 296 -12.10 5.98 18.27
C TRP A 296 -11.85 7.11 19.28
N PRO A 297 -12.84 7.51 20.11
CA PRO A 297 -14.17 6.91 20.31
C PRO A 297 -15.25 7.37 19.32
N HIS A 298 -14.87 7.88 18.15
CA HIS A 298 -15.75 8.38 17.08
C HIS A 298 -16.78 9.39 17.60
N GLN A 299 -16.31 10.47 18.23
CA GLN A 299 -17.21 11.55 18.66
C GLN A 299 -18.01 12.08 17.46
N GLY A 300 -19.35 11.96 17.52
CA GLY A 300 -20.25 12.31 16.42
C GLY A 300 -20.49 11.19 15.38
N GLY A 301 -20.08 9.95 15.67
CA GLY A 301 -20.33 8.77 14.86
C GLY A 301 -19.17 8.40 13.91
N LYS A 302 -19.24 7.17 13.40
CA LYS A 302 -18.31 6.68 12.38
C LYS A 302 -18.58 7.39 11.06
N LYS A 303 -17.51 7.86 10.43
CA LYS A 303 -17.56 8.45 9.07
C LYS A 303 -16.56 7.72 8.20
N PHE A 304 -16.87 7.66 6.91
CA PHE A 304 -16.10 6.92 5.95
C PHE A 304 -15.75 7.80 4.75
N ASN A 305 -14.54 7.61 4.25
CA ASN A 305 -14.04 8.16 3.01
C ASN A 305 -14.40 7.25 1.83
N SER A 306 -14.46 7.83 0.63
CA SER A 306 -14.56 7.03 -0.58
C SER A 306 -13.22 6.36 -0.93
N PRO A 307 -13.21 5.22 -1.63
CA PRO A 307 -11.97 4.61 -2.12
C PRO A 307 -11.16 5.57 -2.99
N LEU A 308 -9.83 5.43 -2.94
CA LEU A 308 -8.95 6.13 -3.87
C LEU A 308 -8.81 5.30 -5.14
N VAL A 309 -8.84 5.97 -6.30
CA VAL A 309 -8.71 5.30 -7.59
C VAL A 309 -7.45 5.81 -8.26
N VAL A 310 -6.53 4.91 -8.61
CA VAL A 310 -5.27 5.24 -9.24
C VAL A 310 -5.26 4.68 -10.66
N ASP A 311 -5.12 5.55 -11.64
CA ASP A 311 -4.83 5.13 -13.01
C ASP A 311 -3.32 5.11 -13.20
N LEU A 312 -2.74 3.93 -13.41
CA LEU A 312 -1.29 3.72 -13.49
C LEU A 312 -0.90 2.97 -14.76
N ASP A 313 0.14 3.43 -15.45
CA ASP A 313 0.71 2.71 -16.58
C ASP A 313 1.67 1.61 -16.12
N LEU A 314 1.32 0.37 -16.44
CA LEU A 314 2.07 -0.85 -16.10
C LEU A 314 2.57 -1.60 -17.35
N PRO A 315 3.63 -2.42 -17.25
CA PRO A 315 4.07 -3.31 -18.32
C PRO A 315 2.95 -4.23 -18.84
N VAL A 316 3.03 -4.61 -20.12
CA VAL A 316 2.25 -5.71 -20.71
C VAL A 316 3.18 -6.90 -20.90
N GLU A 317 2.67 -8.12 -20.81
CA GLU A 317 3.43 -9.30 -21.20
C GLU A 317 3.71 -9.22 -22.71
N ARG A 318 4.96 -9.41 -23.10
CA ARG A 318 5.39 -9.41 -24.51
C ARG A 318 5.21 -10.79 -25.12
#